data_AF-A0A1F8SBI3-F1
#
_entry.id   AF-A0A1F8SBI3-F1
#
_cell.length_a   1.000
_cell.length_b   1.000
_cell.length_c   1.000
_cell.angle_alpha   90.00
_cell.angle_beta   90.00
_cell.angle_gamma   90.00
#
_symmetry.space_group_name_H-M   'P 1'
#
loop_
_entity.id
_entity.type
_entity.pdbx_description
1 polymer ?
#
loop_
_entity_poly.entity_id
_entity_poly.type
_entity_poly.pdbx_seq_one_letter_code
_entity_poly.pdbx_strand_id
1 'polypeptide(L)'
;MRAESGCYASEVVKVCRASKVRFSITVRQHRSVCRPIEAIPEAAWSPIPYWLDGGADVTETTYTPFAAQKDTLPVRLIVRPVRPTPGSRLALLTLYDYPAFITDRDGETVALEADRRRHAEIESAIRDLKYGMALNHLPSGRFVANGTSLAVQVIAHSLARWTARLGLDAGIVTTKTLQRRLFGLRRPAHPLGASRDASLR
;
A
#
# COMPACT_ATOMS: atom_id res chain seq x y z
N MET A 1 -6.52 4.07 -11.47
CA MET A 1 -6.69 3.14 -10.34
C MET A 1 -5.36 2.45 -10.04
N ARG A 2 -5.01 2.32 -8.75
CA ARG A 2 -3.85 1.55 -8.27
C ARG A 2 -4.35 0.53 -7.27
N ALA A 3 -3.99 -0.74 -7.43
CA ALA A 3 -4.45 -1.79 -6.54
C ALA A 3 -3.43 -2.91 -6.38
N GLU A 4 -3.59 -3.65 -5.29
CA GLU A 4 -2.80 -4.82 -4.97
C GLU A 4 -3.34 -6.08 -5.65
N SER A 5 -2.67 -7.21 -5.41
CA SER A 5 -2.96 -8.48 -6.06
C SER A 5 -4.34 -9.05 -5.76
N GLY A 6 -5.02 -8.60 -4.69
CA GLY A 6 -6.41 -8.93 -4.42
C GLY A 6 -7.38 -8.41 -5.49
N CYS A 7 -6.98 -7.39 -6.26
CA CYS A 7 -7.76 -6.85 -7.38
C CYS A 7 -7.30 -7.39 -8.75
N TYR A 8 -6.42 -8.40 -8.79
CA TYR A 8 -6.02 -9.06 -10.03
C TYR A 8 -7.15 -9.96 -10.55
N ALA A 9 -8.15 -9.33 -11.16
CA ALA A 9 -9.33 -10.00 -11.70
C ALA A 9 -9.72 -9.39 -13.06
N SER A 10 -10.21 -10.23 -13.98
CA SER A 10 -10.65 -9.80 -15.31
C SER A 10 -11.73 -8.74 -15.25
N GLU A 11 -12.70 -8.89 -14.34
CA GLU A 11 -13.81 -7.95 -14.19
C GLU A 11 -13.34 -6.56 -13.77
N VAL A 12 -12.32 -6.47 -12.91
CA VAL A 12 -11.73 -5.19 -12.52
C VAL A 12 -11.11 -4.49 -13.74
N VAL A 13 -10.37 -5.24 -14.56
CA VAL A 13 -9.74 -4.69 -15.79
C VAL A 13 -10.80 -4.26 -16.80
N LYS A 14 -11.86 -5.07 -16.99
CA LYS A 14 -12.99 -4.74 -17.88
C LYS A 14 -13.68 -3.44 -17.46
N VAL A 15 -14.01 -3.31 -16.17
CA VAL A 15 -14.61 -2.09 -15.61
C VAL A 15 -13.69 -0.88 -15.81
N CYS A 16 -12.40 -1.02 -15.50
CA CYS A 16 -11.43 0.06 -15.71
C CYS A 16 -11.41 0.54 -17.17
N ARG A 17 -11.40 -0.39 -18.13
CA ARG A 17 -11.44 -0.07 -19.56
C ARG A 17 -12.75 0.60 -19.97
N ALA A 18 -13.89 0.03 -19.58
CA ALA A 18 -15.22 0.58 -19.89
C ALA A 18 -15.39 2.00 -19.33
N SER A 19 -14.86 2.26 -18.14
CA SER A 19 -14.87 3.57 -17.49
C SER A 19 -13.73 4.50 -17.93
N LYS A 20 -12.88 4.09 -18.89
CA LYS A 20 -11.69 4.84 -19.36
C LYS A 20 -10.73 5.22 -18.22
N VAL A 21 -10.65 4.40 -17.18
CA VAL A 21 -9.75 4.56 -16.03
C VAL A 21 -8.50 3.71 -16.26
N ARG A 22 -7.34 4.36 -16.37
CA ARG A 22 -6.05 3.67 -16.39
C ARG A 22 -5.81 2.92 -15.08
N PHE A 23 -5.23 1.73 -15.12
CA PHE A 23 -4.99 0.88 -13.97
C PHE A 23 -3.52 0.51 -13.79
N SER A 24 -3.21 0.09 -12.57
CA SER A 24 -1.91 -0.36 -12.15
C SER A 24 -2.16 -1.40 -11.05
N ILE A 25 -2.05 -2.70 -11.37
CA ILE A 25 -2.47 -3.80 -10.48
C ILE A 25 -1.30 -4.77 -10.25
N THR A 26 -0.96 -5.03 -8.99
CA THR A 26 0.08 -6.01 -8.62
C THR A 26 -0.34 -7.41 -9.07
N VAL A 27 0.58 -8.19 -9.62
CA VAL A 27 0.31 -9.59 -10.01
C VAL A 27 0.87 -10.56 -8.99
N ARG A 28 0.20 -11.70 -8.83
CA ARG A 28 0.75 -12.82 -8.06
C ARG A 28 1.72 -13.61 -8.93
N GLN A 29 2.78 -14.14 -8.31
CA GLN A 29 3.77 -14.98 -8.96
C GLN A 29 3.16 -16.36 -9.28
N HIS A 30 2.52 -16.47 -10.45
CA HIS A 30 2.08 -17.73 -11.04
C HIS A 30 2.94 -18.07 -12.25
N ARG A 31 3.01 -19.34 -12.63
CA ARG A 31 3.85 -19.82 -13.75
C ARG A 31 3.69 -19.03 -15.06
N SER A 32 2.48 -18.53 -15.35
CA SER A 32 2.21 -17.71 -16.53
C SER A 32 2.84 -16.32 -16.48
N VAL A 33 3.07 -15.77 -15.29
CA VAL A 33 3.78 -14.50 -15.06
C VAL A 33 5.28 -14.74 -14.96
N CYS A 34 5.72 -15.81 -14.29
CA CYS A 34 7.16 -16.08 -14.13
C CYS A 34 7.84 -16.40 -15.48
N ARG A 35 7.19 -17.16 -16.35
CA ARG A 35 7.74 -17.54 -17.67
C ARG A 35 8.21 -16.35 -18.53
N PRO A 36 7.39 -15.30 -18.76
CA PRO A 36 7.87 -14.12 -19.50
C PRO A 36 8.91 -13.31 -18.74
N ILE A 37 8.97 -13.37 -17.40
CA ILE A 37 10.00 -12.70 -16.60
C ILE A 37 11.35 -13.40 -16.75
N GLU A 38 11.36 -14.72 -16.69
CA GLU A 38 12.56 -15.57 -16.86
C GLU A 38 13.16 -15.45 -18.27
N ALA A 39 12.35 -15.08 -19.26
CA ALA A 39 12.79 -14.89 -20.65
C ALA A 39 13.40 -13.52 -20.93
N ILE A 40 13.41 -12.59 -19.94
CA ILE A 40 13.95 -11.24 -20.13
C ILE A 40 15.48 -11.29 -20.15
N PRO A 41 16.15 -10.76 -21.20
CA PRO A 41 17.61 -10.71 -21.25
C PRO A 41 18.21 -9.91 -20.09
N GLU A 42 19.36 -10.32 -19.57
CA GLU A 42 20.04 -9.62 -18.47
C GLU A 42 20.36 -8.16 -18.81
N ALA A 43 20.65 -7.85 -20.08
CA ALA A 43 20.90 -6.50 -20.55
C ALA A 43 19.65 -5.58 -20.61
N ALA A 44 18.44 -6.12 -20.46
CA ALA A 44 17.19 -5.35 -20.49
C ALA A 44 16.79 -4.81 -19.11
N TRP A 45 17.55 -5.13 -18.06
CA TRP A 45 17.33 -4.61 -16.71
C TRP A 45 18.04 -3.27 -16.54
N SER A 46 17.31 -2.29 -16.01
CA SER A 46 17.85 -0.96 -15.72
C SER A 46 17.91 -0.74 -14.21
N PRO A 47 19.05 -0.32 -13.64
CA PRO A 47 19.16 -0.08 -12.21
C PRO A 47 18.31 1.11 -11.78
N ILE A 48 17.71 1.01 -10.58
CA ILE A 48 16.94 2.10 -9.99
C ILE A 48 17.53 2.52 -8.65
N PRO A 49 17.34 3.80 -8.23
CA PRO A 49 17.75 4.24 -6.91
C PRO A 49 17.11 3.41 -5.80
N TYR A 50 17.96 2.77 -5.02
CA TYR A 50 17.59 1.94 -3.89
C TYR A 50 18.58 2.16 -2.74
N TRP A 51 18.16 1.93 -1.50
CA TRP A 51 18.99 2.18 -0.31
C TRP A 51 20.17 1.20 -0.20
N LEU A 52 20.09 0.06 -0.90
CA LEU A 52 21.16 -0.91 -1.05
C LEU A 52 21.72 -0.79 -2.48
N ASP A 53 23.04 -0.63 -2.60
CA ASP A 53 23.72 -0.53 -3.90
C ASP A 53 23.47 -1.79 -4.74
N GLY A 54 23.05 -1.59 -6.00
CA GLY A 54 22.63 -2.68 -6.89
C GLY A 54 21.49 -3.54 -6.32
N GLY A 55 20.71 -2.98 -5.40
CA GLY A 55 19.69 -3.72 -4.65
C GLY A 55 18.34 -3.78 -5.36
N ALA A 56 18.11 -3.00 -6.40
CA ALA A 56 16.92 -3.10 -7.22
C ALA A 56 17.13 -2.64 -8.66
N ASP A 57 16.52 -3.37 -9.58
CA ASP A 57 16.44 -3.01 -11.00
C ASP A 57 14.97 -2.93 -11.42
N VAL A 58 14.73 -2.42 -12.62
CA VAL A 58 13.42 -2.41 -13.25
C VAL A 58 13.54 -2.84 -14.70
N THR A 59 12.53 -3.56 -15.18
CA THR A 59 12.35 -3.82 -16.60
C THR A 59 10.87 -3.84 -16.93
N GLU A 60 10.59 -3.92 -18.22
CA GLU A 60 9.27 -4.04 -18.76
C GLU A 60 9.22 -5.13 -19.83
N THR A 61 8.13 -5.90 -19.80
CA THR A 61 7.79 -6.82 -20.89
C THR A 61 6.30 -6.73 -21.19
N THR A 62 5.87 -7.39 -22.26
CA THR A 62 4.45 -7.50 -22.61
C THR A 62 3.87 -8.78 -22.02
N TYR A 63 2.69 -8.68 -21.41
CA TYR A 63 1.99 -9.81 -20.82
C TYR A 63 0.51 -9.75 -21.13
N THR A 64 -0.10 -10.88 -21.47
CA THR A 64 -1.55 -10.99 -21.70
C THR A 64 -2.19 -11.66 -20.48
N PRO A 65 -2.72 -10.87 -19.52
CA PRO A 65 -3.41 -11.42 -18.36
C PRO A 65 -4.71 -12.08 -18.80
N PHE A 66 -5.11 -13.13 -18.06
CA PHE A 66 -6.38 -13.84 -18.26
C PHE A 66 -6.57 -14.49 -19.64
N ALA A 67 -5.50 -14.88 -20.34
CA ALA A 67 -5.50 -15.38 -21.73
C ALA A 67 -6.54 -16.47 -22.09
N ALA A 68 -7.10 -17.19 -21.12
CA ALA A 68 -8.21 -18.13 -21.33
C ALA A 68 -9.58 -17.46 -21.57
N GLN A 69 -9.71 -16.16 -21.34
CA GLN A 69 -10.96 -15.41 -21.56
C GLN A 69 -10.99 -14.76 -22.95
N LYS A 70 -12.21 -14.52 -23.45
CA LYS A 70 -12.43 -13.75 -24.68
C LYS A 70 -12.00 -12.29 -24.50
N ASP A 71 -11.53 -11.67 -25.57
CA ASP A 71 -11.15 -10.24 -25.65
C ASP A 71 -10.02 -9.81 -24.69
N THR A 72 -9.11 -10.72 -24.40
CA THR A 72 -7.91 -10.40 -23.63
C THR A 72 -6.94 -9.61 -24.50
N LEU A 73 -6.41 -8.53 -23.93
CA LEU A 73 -5.46 -7.67 -24.62
C LEU A 73 -4.15 -7.68 -23.85
N PRO A 74 -3.01 -7.65 -24.57
CA PRO A 74 -1.71 -7.47 -23.93
C PRO A 74 -1.66 -6.16 -23.15
N VAL A 75 -0.94 -6.18 -22.04
CA VAL A 75 -0.68 -5.02 -21.18
C VAL A 75 0.81 -5.00 -20.82
N ARG A 76 1.27 -3.88 -20.29
CA ARG A 76 2.64 -3.74 -19.82
C ARG A 76 2.78 -4.50 -18.50
N LEU A 77 3.78 -5.37 -18.41
CA LEU A 77 4.22 -6.02 -17.18
C LEU A 77 5.53 -5.38 -16.73
N ILE A 78 5.46 -4.59 -15.67
CA ILE A 78 6.64 -3.97 -15.08
C ILE A 78 7.09 -4.85 -13.92
N VAL A 79 8.38 -5.21 -13.95
CA VAL A 79 9.01 -6.12 -13.00
C VAL A 79 10.14 -5.39 -12.32
N ARG A 80 10.24 -5.58 -11.01
CA ARG A 80 11.26 -4.95 -10.18
C ARG A 80 11.91 -6.01 -9.31
N PRO A 81 12.99 -6.67 -9.75
CA PRO A 81 13.80 -7.53 -8.91
C PRO A 81 14.38 -6.68 -7.78
N VAL A 82 14.30 -7.20 -6.57
CA VAL A 82 14.82 -6.54 -5.37
C VAL A 82 15.61 -7.56 -4.60
N ARG A 83 16.85 -7.22 -4.25
CA ARG A 83 17.61 -8.03 -3.30
C ARG A 83 16.90 -8.00 -1.95
N PRO A 84 16.61 -9.17 -1.35
CA PRO A 84 15.96 -9.21 -0.06
C PRO A 84 16.86 -8.53 0.98
N THR A 85 16.23 -7.90 1.97
CA THR A 85 16.96 -7.25 3.06
C THR A 85 17.90 -8.27 3.72
N PRO A 86 19.20 -7.95 3.90
CA PRO A 86 20.12 -8.83 4.60
C PRO A 86 19.59 -9.24 5.96
N GLY A 87 19.69 -10.54 6.28
CA GLY A 87 19.16 -11.11 7.53
C GLY A 87 17.64 -11.34 7.57
N SER A 88 16.90 -11.02 6.50
CA SER A 88 15.49 -11.40 6.39
C SER A 88 15.32 -12.90 6.15
N ARG A 89 14.19 -13.48 6.58
CA ARG A 89 13.85 -14.88 6.26
C ARG A 89 13.84 -15.16 4.76
N LEU A 90 13.51 -14.16 3.95
CA LEU A 90 13.48 -14.27 2.49
C LEU A 90 14.90 -14.40 1.89
N ALA A 91 15.89 -13.71 2.47
CA ALA A 91 17.29 -13.81 2.04
C ALA A 91 17.89 -15.21 2.21
N LEU A 92 17.27 -16.08 3.02
CA LEU A 92 17.66 -17.49 3.16
C LEU A 92 17.16 -18.37 2.00
N LEU A 93 16.18 -17.89 1.22
CA LEU A 93 15.45 -18.70 0.24
C LEU A 93 15.64 -18.19 -1.20
N THR A 94 15.99 -16.93 -1.39
CA THR A 94 16.17 -16.34 -2.71
C THR A 94 17.21 -15.22 -2.70
N LEU A 95 17.86 -15.03 -3.85
CA LEU A 95 18.74 -13.89 -4.12
C LEU A 95 17.97 -12.64 -4.51
N TYR A 96 16.76 -12.81 -5.06
CA TYR A 96 15.89 -11.71 -5.50
C TYR A 96 14.42 -12.03 -5.21
N ASP A 97 13.68 -11.02 -4.77
CA ASP A 97 12.23 -11.00 -4.86
C ASP A 97 11.84 -10.31 -6.17
N TYR A 98 10.78 -10.78 -6.82
CA TYR A 98 10.32 -10.22 -8.10
C TYR A 98 8.94 -9.55 -7.97
N PRO A 99 8.78 -8.46 -7.21
CA PRO A 99 7.56 -7.66 -7.30
C PRO A 99 7.26 -7.26 -8.75
N ALA A 100 6.06 -7.61 -9.22
CA ALA A 100 5.63 -7.32 -10.58
C ALA A 100 4.20 -6.78 -10.60
N PHE A 101 3.89 -5.99 -11.62
CA PHE A 101 2.55 -5.46 -11.81
C PHE A 101 2.19 -5.23 -13.26
N ILE A 102 0.90 -5.34 -13.55
CA ILE A 102 0.35 -4.98 -14.86
C ILE A 102 -0.14 -3.53 -14.88
N THR A 103 -0.02 -2.87 -16.02
CA THR A 103 -0.54 -1.52 -16.22
C THR A 103 -0.87 -1.25 -17.70
N ASP A 104 -1.87 -0.40 -17.94
CA ASP A 104 -2.22 0.16 -19.25
C ASP A 104 -1.88 1.66 -19.35
N ARG A 105 -1.11 2.17 -18.38
CA ARG A 105 -0.68 3.56 -18.33
C ARG A 105 0.43 3.80 -19.34
N ASP A 106 0.39 4.96 -19.98
CA ASP A 106 1.48 5.49 -20.79
C ASP A 106 2.57 6.10 -19.90
N GLY A 107 3.80 6.20 -20.40
CA GLY A 107 4.94 6.83 -19.71
C GLY A 107 6.12 5.90 -19.45
N GLU A 108 7.19 6.45 -18.89
CA GLU A 108 8.45 5.74 -18.64
C GLU A 108 8.32 4.67 -17.55
N THR A 109 8.95 3.51 -17.77
CA THR A 109 8.92 2.36 -16.87
C THR A 109 9.40 2.72 -15.46
N VAL A 110 10.50 3.47 -15.35
CA VAL A 110 11.07 3.92 -14.06
C VAL A 110 10.08 4.83 -13.32
N ALA A 111 9.43 5.75 -14.02
CA ALA A 111 8.45 6.65 -13.43
C ALA A 111 7.20 5.91 -12.94
N LEU A 112 6.72 4.91 -13.71
CA LEU A 112 5.58 4.07 -13.34
C LEU A 112 5.90 3.15 -12.17
N GLU A 113 7.10 2.59 -12.10
CA GLU A 113 7.61 1.85 -10.93
C GLU A 113 7.62 2.75 -9.70
N ALA A 114 8.24 3.93 -9.79
CA ALA A 114 8.36 4.84 -8.67
C ALA A 114 6.99 5.30 -8.17
N ASP A 115 6.05 5.58 -9.10
CA ASP A 115 4.68 5.91 -8.74
C ASP A 115 3.92 4.74 -8.10
N ARG A 116 4.24 3.49 -8.50
CA ARG A 116 3.71 2.31 -7.83
C ARG A 116 4.27 2.16 -6.43
N ARG A 117 5.56 2.37 -6.24
CA ARG A 117 6.23 2.26 -4.94
C ARG A 117 5.66 3.25 -3.90
N ARG A 118 5.21 4.43 -4.35
CA ARG A 118 4.46 5.39 -3.51
C ARG A 118 3.13 4.84 -2.96
N HIS A 119 2.59 3.73 -3.50
CA HIS A 119 1.37 3.11 -2.96
C HIS A 119 1.49 2.68 -1.49
N ALA A 120 2.71 2.45 -0.98
CA ALA A 120 2.97 2.12 0.43
C ALA A 120 2.44 3.15 1.44
N GLU A 121 2.01 4.34 0.99
CA GLU A 121 1.31 5.32 1.83
C GLU A 121 -0.04 4.82 2.36
N ILE A 122 -0.75 3.94 1.65
CA ILE A 122 -2.08 3.49 2.07
C ILE A 122 -2.01 2.64 3.35
N GLU A 123 -1.01 1.77 3.46
CA GLU A 123 -0.79 0.94 4.64
C GLU A 123 -0.44 1.79 5.87
N SER A 124 0.33 2.87 5.66
CA SER A 124 0.60 3.84 6.73
C SER A 124 -0.67 4.58 7.16
N ALA A 125 -1.55 4.92 6.21
CA ALA A 125 -2.85 5.52 6.50
C ALA A 125 -3.75 4.59 7.32
N ILE A 126 -3.87 3.33 6.89
CA ILE A 126 -4.69 2.30 7.54
C ILE A 126 -4.14 2.00 8.94
N ARG A 127 -2.81 1.93 9.10
CA ARG A 127 -2.17 1.77 10.41
C ARG A 127 -2.51 2.92 11.35
N ASP A 128 -2.42 4.16 10.88
CA ASP A 128 -2.76 5.33 11.69
C ASP A 128 -4.26 5.41 12.01
N LEU A 129 -5.13 5.00 11.08
CA LEU A 129 -6.55 4.83 11.35
C LEU A 129 -6.79 3.79 12.45
N LYS A 130 -6.17 2.61 12.35
CA LYS A 130 -6.31 1.52 13.34
C LYS A 130 -5.82 1.92 14.73
N TYR A 131 -4.62 2.48 14.84
CA TYR A 131 -3.96 2.69 16.13
C TYR A 131 -3.93 4.15 16.61
N GLY A 132 -3.96 5.11 15.69
CA GLY A 132 -3.95 6.54 15.98
C GLY A 132 -5.35 7.10 16.21
N MET A 133 -6.35 6.61 15.47
CA MET A 133 -7.78 6.95 15.67
C MET A 133 -8.53 5.92 16.52
N ALA A 134 -7.86 4.85 16.97
CA ALA A 134 -8.43 3.78 17.79
C ALA A 134 -9.58 3.00 17.11
N LEU A 135 -9.55 2.85 15.78
CA LEU A 135 -10.51 1.99 15.07
C LEU A 135 -10.44 0.51 15.46
N ASN A 136 -9.37 0.09 16.12
CA ASN A 136 -9.28 -1.24 16.75
C ASN A 136 -10.16 -1.37 18.02
N HIS A 137 -10.79 -0.29 18.48
CA HIS A 137 -11.69 -0.25 19.62
C HIS A 137 -13.03 0.36 19.20
N LEU A 138 -13.97 -0.51 18.80
CA LEU A 138 -15.30 -0.07 18.40
C LEU A 138 -16.11 0.41 19.62
N PRO A 139 -16.83 1.54 19.53
CA PRO A 139 -17.51 2.15 20.68
C PRO A 139 -18.80 1.44 21.09
N SER A 140 -19.31 0.50 20.28
CA SER A 140 -20.59 -0.16 20.52
C SER A 140 -20.59 -1.62 20.07
N GLY A 141 -21.50 -2.44 20.62
CA GLY A 141 -21.84 -3.76 20.09
C GLY A 141 -22.75 -3.72 18.85
N ARG A 142 -23.24 -2.54 18.44
CA ARG A 142 -24.18 -2.39 17.31
C ARG A 142 -23.44 -2.06 16.01
N PHE A 143 -23.68 -2.88 14.97
CA PHE A 143 -23.02 -2.72 13.66
C PHE A 143 -23.21 -1.33 13.04
N VAL A 144 -24.44 -0.81 13.01
CA VAL A 144 -24.75 0.50 12.41
C VAL A 144 -24.03 1.63 13.15
N ALA A 145 -24.01 1.59 14.49
CA ALA A 145 -23.32 2.60 15.29
C ALA A 145 -21.80 2.59 15.02
N ASN A 146 -21.21 1.40 14.86
CA ASN A 146 -19.81 1.25 14.48
C ASN A 146 -19.54 1.74 13.05
N GLY A 147 -20.47 1.52 12.12
CA GLY A 147 -20.40 2.06 10.75
C GLY A 147 -20.40 3.59 10.73
N THR A 148 -21.27 4.24 11.49
CA THR A 148 -21.29 5.70 11.62
C THR A 148 -20.00 6.22 12.27
N SER A 149 -19.55 5.56 13.34
CA SER A 149 -18.29 5.91 14.01
C SER A 149 -17.09 5.79 13.05
N LEU A 150 -17.03 4.73 12.25
CA LEU A 150 -16.01 4.54 11.22
C LEU A 150 -16.03 5.70 10.21
N ALA A 151 -17.20 6.06 9.69
CA ALA A 151 -17.32 7.14 8.70
C ALA A 151 -16.79 8.48 9.25
N VAL A 152 -17.19 8.85 10.47
CA VAL A 152 -16.73 10.08 11.13
C VAL A 152 -15.21 10.06 11.36
N GLN A 153 -14.66 8.94 11.83
CA GLN A 153 -13.22 8.80 12.07
C GLN A 153 -12.40 8.91 10.77
N VAL A 154 -12.87 8.31 9.67
CA VAL A 154 -12.20 8.39 8.36
C VAL A 154 -12.21 9.81 7.81
N ILE A 155 -13.33 10.53 7.95
CA ILE A 155 -13.43 11.94 7.53
C ILE A 155 -12.48 12.80 8.36
N ALA A 156 -12.51 12.68 9.69
CA ALA A 156 -11.64 13.44 10.59
C ALA A 156 -10.14 13.15 10.32
N HIS A 157 -9.78 11.88 10.08
CA HIS A 157 -8.42 11.47 9.73
C HIS A 157 -7.96 12.09 8.42
N SER A 158 -8.81 12.03 7.40
CA SER A 158 -8.53 12.59 6.08
C SER A 158 -8.32 14.10 6.18
N LEU A 159 -9.23 14.82 6.84
CA LEU A 159 -9.13 16.26 7.04
C LEU A 159 -7.84 16.63 7.77
N ALA A 160 -7.50 15.96 8.87
CA ALA A 160 -6.28 16.23 9.63
C ALA A 160 -5.01 16.06 8.77
N ARG A 161 -4.95 15.02 7.94
CA ARG A 161 -3.82 14.79 7.02
C ARG A 161 -3.76 15.81 5.89
N TRP A 162 -4.90 16.21 5.33
CA TRP A 162 -4.95 17.26 4.31
C TRP A 162 -4.51 18.60 4.87
N THR A 163 -4.98 18.98 6.07
CA THR A 163 -4.54 20.20 6.74
C THR A 163 -3.04 20.20 7.00
N ALA A 164 -2.46 19.07 7.42
CA ALA A 164 -1.02 18.97 7.63
C ALA A 164 -0.22 19.10 6.32
N ARG A 165 -0.69 18.45 5.25
CA ARG A 165 -0.02 18.48 3.93
C ARG A 165 -0.10 19.85 3.28
N LEU A 166 -1.27 20.48 3.28
CA LEU A 166 -1.51 21.74 2.59
C LEU A 166 -1.11 22.96 3.42
N GLY A 167 -1.33 22.91 4.74
CA GLY A 167 -1.14 24.06 5.63
C GLY A 167 0.20 24.13 6.32
N LEU A 168 0.94 23.01 6.43
CA LEU A 168 2.20 22.94 7.18
C LEU A 168 3.38 22.38 6.36
N ASP A 169 3.16 22.13 5.06
CA ASP A 169 4.10 21.44 4.17
C ASP A 169 4.69 20.16 4.79
N ALA A 170 3.89 19.51 5.64
CA ALA A 170 4.34 18.34 6.36
C ALA A 170 4.15 17.10 5.48
N GLY A 171 5.15 16.22 5.47
CA GLY A 171 5.09 14.93 4.78
C GLY A 171 4.06 13.97 5.39
N ILE A 172 4.38 12.68 5.47
CA ILE A 172 3.48 11.71 6.10
C ILE A 172 3.50 11.92 7.63
N VAL A 173 2.45 12.54 8.17
CA VAL A 173 2.29 12.76 9.62
C VAL A 173 1.17 11.88 10.18
N THR A 174 1.43 11.27 11.34
CA THR A 174 0.44 10.50 12.09
C THR A 174 -0.49 11.41 12.86
N THR A 175 -1.75 10.99 13.04
CA THR A 175 -2.74 11.75 13.82
C THR A 175 -2.23 12.07 15.23
N LYS A 176 -1.52 11.12 15.85
CA LYS A 176 -0.88 11.30 17.17
C LYS A 176 0.13 12.45 17.19
N THR A 177 0.89 12.64 16.12
CA THR A 177 1.84 13.75 16.00
C THR A 177 1.10 15.08 15.87
N LEU A 178 0.03 15.13 15.07
CA LEU A 178 -0.82 16.33 14.94
C LEU A 178 -1.45 16.71 16.28
N GLN A 179 -2.02 15.75 17.00
CA GLN A 179 -2.61 15.97 18.33
C GLN A 179 -1.60 16.53 19.34
N ARG A 180 -0.39 15.96 19.39
CA ARG A 180 0.65 16.35 20.35
C ARG A 180 1.29 17.69 20.03
N ARG A 181 1.54 17.98 18.75
CA ARG A 181 2.35 19.13 18.32
C ARG A 181 1.53 20.35 17.92
N LEU A 182 0.30 20.15 17.44
CA LEU A 182 -0.50 21.24 16.85
C LEU A 182 -1.77 21.51 17.64
N PHE A 183 -2.45 20.47 18.13
CA PHE A 183 -3.73 20.65 18.82
C PHE A 183 -3.62 20.77 20.34
N GLY A 184 -2.42 20.68 20.90
CA GLY A 184 -2.20 20.78 22.35
C GLY A 184 -2.93 19.71 23.18
N LEU A 185 -3.45 18.66 22.53
CA LEU A 185 -4.21 17.60 23.18
C LEU A 185 -3.24 16.67 23.90
N ARG A 186 -2.97 16.97 25.17
CA ARG A 186 -2.32 16.02 26.09
C ARG A 186 -3.28 14.84 26.27
N ARG A 187 -2.78 13.62 26.04
CA ARG A 187 -3.56 12.39 26.28
C ARG A 187 -4.12 12.46 27.71
N PRO A 188 -5.42 12.17 27.96
CA PRO A 188 -5.88 11.96 29.32
C PRO A 188 -4.99 10.88 29.94
N ALA A 189 -4.39 11.18 31.09
CA ALA A 189 -3.68 10.16 31.85
C ALA A 189 -4.64 8.98 32.05
N HIS A 190 -4.16 7.76 31.82
CA HIS A 190 -4.87 6.58 32.29
C HIS A 190 -5.09 6.80 33.79
N PRO A 191 -6.33 6.75 34.33
CA PRO A 191 -6.51 6.86 35.76
C PRO A 191 -5.75 5.68 36.37
N LEU A 192 -4.64 5.98 37.04
CA LEU A 192 -3.97 5.02 37.91
C LEU A 192 -5.05 4.54 38.87
N GLY A 193 -5.16 3.20 38.98
CA GLY A 193 -6.24 2.55 39.68
C GLY A 193 -6.51 3.22 41.02
N ALA A 194 -7.77 3.58 41.24
CA ALA A 194 -8.25 3.89 42.57
C ALA A 194 -7.97 2.65 43.44
N SER A 195 -6.95 2.75 44.29
CA SER A 195 -6.78 1.82 45.40
C SER A 195 -8.05 1.93 46.24
N ARG A 196 -8.88 0.89 46.17
CA ARG A 196 -9.87 0.65 47.22
C ARG A 196 -9.09 0.27 48.48
N ASP A 197 -8.77 1.29 49.28
CA ASP A 197 -8.56 1.09 50.71
C ASP A 197 -9.90 0.66 51.29
N ALA A 198 -10.08 -0.64 51.41
CA ALA A 198 -11.08 -1.25 52.27
C ALA A 198 -10.34 -1.89 53.45
N SER A 199 -9.98 -1.06 54.42
CA SER A 199 -9.62 -1.50 55.76
C SER A 199 -10.58 -0.89 56.77
N LEU A 200 -11.33 -1.78 57.43
CA LEU A 200 -11.77 -1.70 58.82
C LEU A 200 -12.74 -0.56 59.22
N ARG A 201 -14.03 -0.90 59.28
CA ARG A 201 -14.85 -0.91 60.52
C ARG A 201 -16.18 -1.60 60.29
#